data_AF-A0A3N5QD12-F1
#
_entry.id   AF-A0A3N5QD12-F1
#
_cell.length_a   1.000
_cell.length_b   1.000
_cell.length_c   1.000
_cell.angle_alpha   90.00
_cell.angle_beta   90.00
_cell.angle_gamma   90.00
#
_symmetry.space_group_name_H-M   'P 1'
#
loop_
_entity.id
_entity.type
_entity.pdbx_description
1 polymer ?
#
loop_
_entity_poly.entity_id
_entity_poly.type
_entity_poly.pdbx_seq_one_letter_code
_entity_poly.pdbx_strand_id
1 'polypeptide(L)'
;MSKKKEFGFLFFLLMTLFYSAYAQSNLTIWANNGEDKVTRDEHRATINPASVVNSVWDGIKVKIFGAKNEVVSFNLVMEAGGAAVNNVGVSFNTLTSPDDATIVSKPVTGDNVFDWVGRNIELFYVRYLQIRTLSRYYYRYNQDERHIPERMQRPWIGEGVAFPGTVWEDRPGADKYFPEILVPLELIAGQVFNIAQNRNQSIWVDIYIPKTATAGLYTGTVSISQNGAVMRQIPVELKVYAFSLPDVPCLKTLANLSGSNIDKRYTNGSSVIDRHFQFFHRHKIDLIYAAGASDNEPSAEWVPRLNGTLFSIANQYDGPGRDQGLNVFSIGTYGAWGFVDPWIESALQAFADGWVNWFTAHSPNTEYFLYVSDEPSNDRLVRTEQFAGWIKNGVGPGRNLLTLSTLGVSKAPFAPSVSIPSCHPSMRVTAPVWAAFHEAYRSDPANPAKNTRLQ
;
A
#
# COMPACT_ATOMS: atom_id res chain seq x y z
N MET A 1 47.41 -70.36 18.07
CA MET A 1 46.79 -69.81 16.85
C MET A 1 45.28 -69.94 17.01
N SER A 2 44.56 -68.95 17.53
CA SER A 2 44.19 -67.65 16.95
C SER A 2 42.78 -67.68 16.33
N LYS A 3 41.83 -67.07 17.07
CA LYS A 3 40.72 -66.18 16.65
C LYS A 3 39.77 -66.73 15.56
N LYS A 4 38.45 -66.73 15.70
CA LYS A 4 37.61 -65.55 16.02
C LYS A 4 36.24 -65.99 16.56
N LYS A 5 35.91 -65.48 17.74
CA LYS A 5 34.54 -65.26 18.21
C LYS A 5 34.06 -63.89 17.70
N GLU A 6 32.75 -63.70 17.73
CA GLU A 6 32.02 -62.41 17.66
C GLU A 6 31.83 -61.78 16.27
N PHE A 7 30.71 -62.12 15.64
CA PHE A 7 30.04 -61.29 14.63
C PHE A 7 28.53 -61.35 14.90
N GLY A 8 28.10 -60.65 15.94
CA GLY A 8 26.71 -60.66 16.38
C GLY A 8 26.40 -59.53 17.35
N PHE A 9 27.00 -58.35 17.15
CA PHE A 9 26.73 -57.16 17.97
C PHE A 9 27.07 -55.84 17.25
N LEU A 10 26.93 -55.78 15.93
CA LEU A 10 27.28 -54.57 15.15
C LEU A 10 26.22 -54.20 14.08
N PHE A 11 24.93 -54.37 14.40
CA PHE A 11 23.84 -53.85 13.58
C PHE A 11 22.77 -53.06 14.35
N PHE A 12 23.05 -52.76 15.64
CA PHE A 12 22.13 -52.04 16.53
C PHE A 12 22.73 -50.73 17.11
N LEU A 13 23.79 -50.20 16.48
CA LEU A 13 24.49 -49.00 16.95
C LEU A 13 24.81 -47.99 15.82
N LEU A 14 23.90 -47.83 14.85
CA LEU A 14 24.02 -46.82 13.79
C LEU A 14 22.65 -46.28 13.35
N MET A 15 21.70 -46.19 14.29
CA MET A 15 20.39 -45.56 14.05
C MET A 15 19.95 -44.67 15.23
N THR A 16 20.92 -44.10 15.93
CA THR A 16 20.70 -43.10 16.99
C THR A 16 21.67 -41.95 16.77
N LEU A 17 21.19 -40.87 16.13
CA LEU A 17 21.58 -39.45 16.32
C LEU A 17 21.30 -38.60 15.06
N PHE A 18 20.01 -38.46 14.72
CA PHE A 18 19.48 -37.21 14.14
C PHE A 18 18.11 -36.88 14.77
N TYR A 19 17.95 -37.21 16.06
CA TYR A 19 17.05 -36.40 16.87
C TYR A 19 17.85 -35.14 17.24
N SER A 20 17.84 -34.15 16.36
CA SER A 20 18.04 -32.78 16.80
C SER A 20 16.98 -32.56 17.88
N ALA A 21 17.40 -32.57 19.14
CA ALA A 21 16.60 -32.00 20.21
C ALA A 21 16.39 -30.55 19.79
N TYR A 22 15.27 -30.27 19.12
CA TYR A 22 14.78 -28.92 18.97
C TYR A 22 14.55 -28.45 20.39
N ALA A 23 15.54 -27.75 20.96
CA ALA A 23 15.27 -26.85 22.06
C ALA A 23 14.08 -26.02 21.58
N GLN A 24 12.96 -26.14 22.28
CA GLN A 24 11.74 -25.42 21.93
C GLN A 24 12.13 -23.95 21.90
N SER A 25 12.22 -23.37 20.70
CA SER A 25 12.63 -21.99 20.55
C SER A 25 11.67 -21.15 21.35
N ASN A 26 12.17 -20.19 22.13
CA ASN A 26 11.34 -19.19 22.81
C ASN A 26 10.52 -18.31 21.83
N LEU A 27 10.66 -18.53 20.52
CA LEU A 27 9.85 -17.94 19.46
C LEU A 27 8.69 -18.84 19.05
N THR A 28 7.49 -18.28 19.14
CA THR A 28 6.32 -18.74 18.38
C THR A 28 6.22 -17.91 17.10
N ILE A 29 5.95 -18.54 15.96
CA ILE A 29 5.91 -17.85 14.66
C ILE A 29 4.62 -18.22 13.95
N TRP A 30 3.95 -17.21 13.39
CA TRP A 30 2.76 -17.34 12.57
C TRP A 30 2.74 -16.24 11.51
N ALA A 31 1.77 -16.28 10.60
CA ALA A 31 1.66 -15.29 9.53
C ALA A 31 0.24 -14.74 9.36
N ASN A 32 0.12 -13.54 8.81
CA ASN A 32 -1.15 -12.99 8.32
C ASN A 32 -0.94 -12.22 7.00
N ASN A 33 -2.02 -11.67 6.45
CA ASN A 33 -2.03 -10.88 5.20
C ASN A 33 -1.82 -9.36 5.42
N GLY A 34 -1.57 -8.92 6.66
CA GLY A 34 -1.42 -7.50 7.01
C GLY A 34 -2.69 -6.74 7.34
N GLU A 35 -3.87 -7.32 7.12
CA GLU A 35 -5.15 -6.69 7.47
C GLU A 35 -5.32 -6.56 8.99
N ASP A 36 -4.62 -7.40 9.76
CA ASP A 36 -4.57 -7.35 11.21
C ASP A 36 -3.23 -6.81 11.71
N LYS A 37 -3.27 -5.59 12.24
CA LYS A 37 -2.13 -4.93 12.88
C LYS A 37 -1.96 -5.41 14.32
N VAL A 38 -1.09 -6.40 14.52
CA VAL A 38 -0.78 -6.99 15.83
C VAL A 38 0.10 -6.04 16.63
N THR A 39 -0.37 -5.50 17.75
CA THR A 39 0.44 -4.59 18.56
C THR A 39 1.61 -5.32 19.20
N ARG A 40 2.73 -4.61 19.43
CA ARG A 40 4.02 -5.21 19.83
C ARG A 40 3.96 -6.07 21.11
N ASP A 41 2.97 -5.85 21.95
CA ASP A 41 2.76 -6.53 23.22
C ASP A 41 1.85 -7.76 23.14
N GLU A 42 1.24 -8.06 21.98
CA GLU A 42 0.37 -9.23 21.80
C GLU A 42 1.16 -10.53 21.59
N HIS A 43 0.63 -11.65 22.11
CA HIS A 43 1.22 -13.00 22.07
C HIS A 43 0.17 -14.06 21.73
N ARG A 44 -0.56 -13.85 20.65
CA ARG A 44 -1.77 -14.63 20.35
C ARG A 44 -1.43 -16.09 20.09
N ALA A 45 -0.40 -16.35 19.29
CA ALA A 45 0.00 -17.71 18.97
C ALA A 45 0.63 -18.44 20.15
N THR A 46 1.35 -17.71 21.03
CA THR A 46 1.94 -18.27 22.25
C THR A 46 0.85 -18.66 23.25
N ILE A 47 -0.24 -17.88 23.34
CA ILE A 47 -1.37 -18.16 24.23
C ILE A 47 -2.26 -19.27 23.64
N ASN A 48 -2.64 -19.15 22.37
CA ASN A 48 -3.51 -20.09 21.67
C ASN A 48 -3.15 -20.15 20.18
N PRO A 49 -2.33 -21.12 19.74
CA PRO A 49 -1.93 -21.27 18.34
C PRO A 49 -3.10 -21.42 17.35
N ALA A 50 -4.23 -21.98 17.79
CA ALA A 50 -5.41 -22.14 16.93
C ALA A 50 -6.08 -20.79 16.62
N SER A 51 -5.88 -19.76 17.46
CA SER A 51 -6.50 -18.43 17.28
C SER A 51 -5.88 -17.60 16.16
N VAL A 52 -4.72 -18.01 15.63
CA VAL A 52 -3.99 -17.29 14.58
C VAL A 52 -4.06 -17.97 13.21
N VAL A 53 -4.77 -19.08 13.09
CA VAL A 53 -5.06 -19.72 11.80
C VAL A 53 -5.94 -18.80 10.97
N ASN A 54 -5.55 -18.55 9.73
CA ASN A 54 -6.23 -17.66 8.81
C ASN A 54 -6.04 -18.11 7.35
N SER A 55 -6.47 -17.30 6.38
CA SER A 55 -6.38 -17.61 4.95
C SER A 55 -4.94 -17.75 4.43
N VAL A 56 -3.98 -17.10 5.09
CA VAL A 56 -2.55 -17.13 4.74
C VAL A 56 -1.76 -18.12 5.59
N TRP A 57 -2.19 -18.41 6.83
CA TRP A 57 -1.48 -19.27 7.76
C TRP A 57 -2.34 -20.45 8.21
N ASP A 58 -1.93 -21.67 7.86
CA ASP A 58 -2.66 -22.90 8.23
C ASP A 58 -2.22 -23.52 9.57
N GLY A 59 -1.37 -22.82 10.32
CA GLY A 59 -0.75 -23.32 11.55
C GLY A 59 0.67 -23.89 11.33
N ILE A 60 1.06 -24.18 10.09
CA ILE A 60 2.33 -24.83 9.77
C ILE A 60 3.09 -24.06 8.69
N LYS A 61 2.39 -23.57 7.66
CA LYS A 61 2.99 -22.90 6.49
C LYS A 61 2.19 -21.69 6.04
N VAL A 62 2.90 -20.83 5.31
CA VAL A 62 2.32 -19.70 4.59
C VAL A 62 1.76 -20.20 3.25
N LYS A 63 0.52 -19.84 2.95
CA LYS A 63 -0.17 -20.14 1.68
C LYS A 63 -0.69 -18.86 1.06
N ILE A 64 -0.15 -18.51 -0.09
CA ILE A 64 -0.55 -17.33 -0.86
C ILE A 64 -0.75 -17.71 -2.32
N PHE A 65 -1.42 -16.84 -3.06
CA PHE A 65 -1.62 -16.99 -4.49
C PHE A 65 -1.56 -15.62 -5.15
N GLY A 66 -1.25 -15.59 -6.44
CA GLY A 66 -1.25 -14.38 -7.23
C GLY A 66 -1.24 -14.67 -8.72
N ALA A 67 -1.56 -13.66 -9.51
CA ALA A 67 -1.39 -13.63 -10.94
C ALA A 67 0.04 -13.22 -11.30
N LYS A 68 0.43 -13.43 -12.56
CA LYS A 68 1.68 -12.85 -13.06
C LYS A 68 1.54 -11.33 -13.10
N ASN A 69 2.65 -10.61 -12.93
CA ASN A 69 2.67 -9.15 -12.86
C ASN A 69 1.93 -8.56 -11.64
N GLU A 70 1.90 -9.31 -10.55
CA GLU A 70 1.30 -8.92 -9.27
C GLU A 70 2.38 -8.90 -8.19
N VAL A 71 2.27 -7.97 -7.24
CA VAL A 71 3.01 -8.02 -5.98
C VAL A 71 2.05 -8.56 -4.92
N VAL A 72 2.40 -9.70 -4.34
CA VAL A 72 1.66 -10.32 -3.23
C VAL A 72 2.51 -10.26 -1.97
N SER A 73 1.87 -10.30 -0.81
CA SER A 73 2.57 -10.13 0.46
C SER A 73 2.06 -11.02 1.57
N PHE A 74 2.89 -11.18 2.60
CA PHE A 74 2.48 -11.71 3.90
C PHE A 74 3.34 -11.09 5.01
N ASN A 75 2.82 -11.11 6.23
CA ASN A 75 3.53 -10.66 7.42
C ASN A 75 3.80 -11.83 8.35
N LEU A 76 5.06 -12.05 8.72
CA LEU A 76 5.44 -12.98 9.77
C LEU A 76 5.47 -12.27 11.12
N VAL A 77 4.80 -12.85 12.11
CA VAL A 77 4.82 -12.37 13.49
C VAL A 77 5.61 -13.36 14.33
N MET A 78 6.73 -12.90 14.89
CA MET A 78 7.58 -13.68 15.79
C MET A 78 7.36 -13.22 17.24
N GLU A 79 6.81 -14.09 18.07
CA GLU A 79 6.45 -13.80 19.46
C GLU A 79 7.49 -14.39 20.42
N ALA A 80 8.14 -13.53 21.20
CA ALA A 80 9.04 -13.91 22.27
C ALA A 80 8.30 -13.96 23.63
N GLY A 81 7.24 -14.76 23.70
CA GLY A 81 6.33 -14.78 24.86
C GLY A 81 6.91 -15.46 26.12
N GLY A 82 7.93 -16.30 25.99
CA GLY A 82 8.58 -16.98 27.13
C GLY A 82 9.81 -16.26 27.68
N ALA A 83 10.72 -15.84 26.80
CA ALA A 83 11.98 -15.18 27.13
C ALA A 83 12.46 -14.32 25.96
N ALA A 84 13.36 -13.38 26.23
CA ALA A 84 13.98 -12.58 25.18
C ALA A 84 14.79 -13.46 24.22
N VAL A 85 14.81 -13.06 22.94
CA VAL A 85 15.54 -13.77 21.87
C VAL A 85 16.43 -12.77 21.17
N ASN A 86 17.74 -13.02 21.21
CA ASN A 86 18.75 -12.12 20.68
C ASN A 86 19.33 -12.64 19.36
N ASN A 87 19.83 -11.72 18.55
CA ASN A 87 20.58 -12.00 17.33
C ASN A 87 19.79 -12.88 16.34
N VAL A 88 18.51 -12.53 16.16
CA VAL A 88 17.58 -13.20 15.25
C VAL A 88 17.83 -12.70 13.83
N GLY A 89 18.09 -13.62 12.90
CA GLY A 89 18.17 -13.36 11.46
C GLY A 89 16.99 -13.99 10.74
N VAL A 90 16.58 -13.38 9.62
CA VAL A 90 15.50 -13.89 8.76
C VAL A 90 15.98 -13.84 7.31
N SER A 91 15.77 -14.93 6.57
CA SER A 91 16.12 -15.01 5.15
C SER A 91 15.04 -15.73 4.35
N PHE A 92 14.73 -15.17 3.18
CA PHE A 92 13.83 -15.75 2.19
C PHE A 92 14.06 -15.02 0.88
N ASN A 93 14.60 -15.70 -0.13
CA ASN A 93 14.99 -15.06 -1.38
C ASN A 93 14.77 -15.94 -2.61
N THR A 94 14.19 -17.13 -2.45
CA THR A 94 13.97 -18.09 -3.53
C THR A 94 12.66 -18.83 -3.32
N LEU A 95 11.91 -18.93 -4.41
CA LEU A 95 10.75 -19.78 -4.60
C LEU A 95 11.02 -20.63 -5.85
N THR A 96 10.77 -21.93 -5.79
CA THR A 96 11.05 -22.88 -6.88
C THR A 96 9.81 -23.69 -7.22
N SER A 97 9.51 -23.82 -8.51
CA SER A 97 8.45 -24.70 -9.00
C SER A 97 8.94 -26.16 -9.14
N PRO A 98 8.04 -27.16 -9.27
CA PRO A 98 8.42 -28.54 -9.59
C PRO A 98 9.24 -28.72 -10.87
N ASP A 99 9.14 -27.78 -11.82
CA ASP A 99 9.87 -27.78 -13.09
C ASP A 99 11.14 -26.90 -13.05
N ASP A 100 11.69 -26.66 -11.85
CA ASP A 100 12.90 -25.85 -11.58
C ASP A 100 12.84 -24.37 -12.02
N ALA A 101 11.69 -23.86 -12.48
CA ALA A 101 11.51 -22.42 -12.65
C ALA A 101 11.57 -21.70 -11.28
N THR A 102 12.18 -20.51 -11.23
CA THR A 102 12.40 -19.81 -9.96
C THR A 102 11.89 -18.36 -9.95
N ILE A 103 11.50 -17.90 -8.76
CA ILE A 103 11.31 -16.48 -8.43
C ILE A 103 12.35 -16.17 -7.36
N VAL A 104 13.31 -15.30 -7.70
CA VAL A 104 14.50 -15.05 -6.87
C VAL A 104 14.78 -13.58 -6.64
N SER A 105 15.49 -13.31 -5.54
CA SER A 105 16.12 -12.02 -5.26
C SER A 105 17.63 -12.14 -5.13
N LYS A 106 18.34 -11.26 -5.83
CA LYS A 106 19.76 -11.01 -5.61
C LYS A 106 19.97 -10.31 -4.26
N PRO A 107 21.07 -10.61 -3.53
CA PRO A 107 21.43 -9.85 -2.34
C PRO A 107 21.82 -8.42 -2.72
N VAL A 108 21.51 -7.45 -1.87
CA VAL A 108 21.91 -6.05 -2.04
C VAL A 108 22.35 -5.43 -0.71
N THR A 109 22.94 -4.25 -0.76
CA THR A 109 23.34 -3.45 0.41
C THR A 109 23.16 -1.96 0.15
N GLY A 110 22.98 -1.17 1.21
CA GLY A 110 22.86 0.29 1.13
C GLY A 110 21.70 0.71 0.22
N ASP A 111 21.92 1.72 -0.60
CA ASP A 111 20.87 2.29 -1.48
C ASP A 111 20.43 1.34 -2.60
N ASN A 112 21.15 0.23 -2.84
CA ASN A 112 20.73 -0.79 -3.80
C ASN A 112 19.45 -1.53 -3.38
N VAL A 113 18.91 -1.27 -2.17
CA VAL A 113 17.55 -1.70 -1.80
C VAL A 113 16.47 -1.11 -2.71
N PHE A 114 16.77 -0.02 -3.43
CA PHE A 114 15.90 0.60 -4.43
C PHE A 114 16.22 0.17 -5.87
N ASP A 115 17.10 -0.81 -6.06
CA ASP A 115 17.31 -1.47 -7.35
C ASP A 115 16.47 -2.76 -7.40
N TRP A 116 15.33 -2.66 -8.05
CA TRP A 116 14.37 -3.77 -8.15
C TRP A 116 14.74 -4.81 -9.22
N VAL A 117 15.77 -4.56 -10.03
CA VAL A 117 16.17 -5.48 -11.11
C VAL A 117 16.73 -6.77 -10.52
N GLY A 118 16.00 -7.87 -10.71
CA GLY A 118 16.36 -9.19 -10.15
C GLY A 118 16.12 -9.29 -8.64
N ARG A 119 15.21 -8.50 -8.09
CA ARG A 119 14.88 -8.42 -6.66
C ARG A 119 13.37 -8.65 -6.45
N ASN A 120 12.91 -9.85 -6.76
CA ASN A 120 11.48 -10.20 -6.77
C ASN A 120 10.90 -10.46 -5.38
N ILE A 121 11.73 -10.75 -4.39
CA ILE A 121 11.35 -11.00 -2.99
C ILE A 121 12.05 -9.97 -2.10
N GLU A 122 11.27 -9.21 -1.34
CA GLU A 122 11.75 -8.12 -0.48
C GLU A 122 11.28 -8.36 0.95
N LEU A 123 12.18 -8.24 1.93
CA LEU A 123 11.89 -8.44 3.35
C LEU A 123 12.05 -7.11 4.08
N PHE A 124 11.09 -6.80 4.95
CA PHE A 124 11.10 -5.57 5.73
C PHE A 124 10.97 -5.86 7.22
N TYR A 125 11.91 -5.34 7.99
CA TYR A 125 11.76 -5.21 9.43
C TYR A 125 10.71 -4.15 9.74
N VAL A 126 9.60 -4.55 10.36
CA VAL A 126 8.52 -3.62 10.66
C VAL A 126 8.79 -2.94 12.00
N ARG A 127 9.04 -1.63 11.99
CA ARG A 127 9.11 -0.83 13.22
C ARG A 127 7.71 -0.49 13.69
N TYR A 128 7.57 -0.43 15.01
CA TYR A 128 6.31 -0.14 15.67
C TYR A 128 6.20 1.32 16.07
N LEU A 129 5.10 1.96 15.70
CA LEU A 129 4.75 3.33 16.03
C LEU A 129 3.77 3.36 17.21
N GLN A 130 4.06 4.19 18.22
CA GLN A 130 3.14 4.37 19.34
C GLN A 130 2.00 5.29 18.94
N ILE A 131 0.75 4.83 19.08
CA ILE A 131 -0.43 5.67 18.89
C ILE A 131 -0.84 6.27 20.23
N ARG A 132 -0.79 7.62 20.33
CA ARG A 132 -1.00 8.35 21.59
C ARG A 132 -2.31 9.14 21.66
N THR A 133 -3.02 9.26 20.56
CA THR A 133 -4.31 9.98 20.51
C THR A 133 -5.05 9.69 19.21
N LEU A 134 -6.35 9.99 19.17
CA LEU A 134 -7.13 10.02 17.93
C LEU A 134 -6.93 11.34 17.18
N SER A 135 -7.12 11.29 15.85
CA SER A 135 -7.15 12.51 15.05
C SER A 135 -8.19 13.48 15.58
N ARG A 136 -7.74 14.67 15.97
CA ARG A 136 -8.60 15.75 16.48
C ARG A 136 -9.67 16.17 15.47
N TYR A 137 -9.36 16.14 14.18
CA TYR A 137 -10.27 16.64 13.15
C TYR A 137 -11.47 15.71 12.94
N TYR A 138 -11.23 14.39 12.91
CA TYR A 138 -12.26 13.40 12.58
C TYR A 138 -13.01 12.88 13.81
N TYR A 139 -12.33 12.69 14.95
CA TYR A 139 -12.92 11.98 16.09
C TYR A 139 -13.20 12.85 17.32
N ARG A 140 -12.70 14.10 17.38
CA ARG A 140 -12.99 14.98 18.54
C ARG A 140 -14.42 15.54 18.51
N TYR A 141 -14.99 15.73 17.32
CA TYR A 141 -16.32 16.32 17.15
C TYR A 141 -17.43 15.27 17.01
N ASN A 142 -17.06 14.01 16.78
CA ASN A 142 -17.97 12.89 16.72
C ASN A 142 -17.74 12.04 17.98
N GLN A 143 -18.56 12.25 19.01
CA GLN A 143 -18.47 11.50 20.27
C GLN A 143 -19.14 10.13 20.20
N ASP A 144 -19.62 9.73 19.02
CA ASP A 144 -20.20 8.43 18.76
C ASP A 144 -19.08 7.40 18.57
N GLU A 145 -18.86 6.59 19.61
CA GLU A 145 -17.84 5.55 19.64
C GLU A 145 -18.06 4.49 18.55
N ARG A 146 -19.27 4.33 17.99
CA ARG A 146 -19.53 3.39 16.87
C ARG A 146 -18.83 3.78 15.58
N HIS A 147 -18.45 5.05 15.43
CA HIS A 147 -17.67 5.55 14.30
C HIS A 147 -16.16 5.50 14.53
N ILE A 148 -15.71 5.12 15.73
CA ILE A 148 -14.30 4.93 16.06
C ILE A 148 -13.93 3.47 15.79
N PRO A 149 -12.75 3.14 15.23
CA PRO A 149 -12.32 1.76 15.06
C PRO A 149 -12.40 0.99 16.38
N GLU A 150 -12.90 -0.26 16.36
CA GLU A 150 -13.22 -1.04 17.57
C GLU A 150 -12.08 -1.07 18.61
N ARG A 151 -10.83 -1.32 18.15
CA ARG A 151 -9.64 -1.32 19.03
C ARG A 151 -9.37 0.03 19.70
N MET A 152 -9.90 1.09 19.13
CA MET A 152 -9.77 2.43 19.65
C MET A 152 -11.05 2.92 20.30
N GLN A 153 -12.12 2.13 20.44
CA GLN A 153 -13.34 2.55 21.14
C GLN A 153 -13.15 2.57 22.66
N ARG A 154 -13.81 3.50 23.33
CA ARG A 154 -14.05 3.42 24.78
C ARG A 154 -15.29 2.55 25.03
N PRO A 155 -15.51 2.03 26.25
CA PRO A 155 -16.82 1.51 26.63
C PRO A 155 -17.92 2.54 26.34
N TRP A 156 -19.01 2.12 25.69
CA TRP A 156 -20.12 3.00 25.29
C TRP A 156 -21.48 2.32 25.47
N ILE A 157 -22.55 3.14 25.46
CA ILE A 157 -23.95 2.72 25.57
C ILE A 157 -24.83 3.35 24.48
N GLY A 158 -25.96 2.70 24.21
CA GLY A 158 -27.02 3.22 23.34
C GLY A 158 -26.49 3.62 21.97
N GLU A 159 -26.70 4.89 21.60
CA GLU A 159 -26.28 5.45 20.31
C GLU A 159 -24.78 5.85 20.31
N GLY A 160 -23.90 4.98 20.79
CA GLY A 160 -22.45 5.18 20.79
C GLY A 160 -21.93 6.20 21.80
N VAL A 161 -22.72 6.53 22.82
CA VAL A 161 -22.32 7.48 23.86
C VAL A 161 -21.30 6.81 24.78
N ALA A 162 -20.09 7.34 24.84
CA ALA A 162 -19.07 6.84 25.76
C ALA A 162 -19.57 6.89 27.21
N PHE A 163 -19.27 5.84 28.00
CA PHE A 163 -19.61 5.82 29.41
C PHE A 163 -19.00 7.03 30.14
N PRO A 164 -19.77 7.72 31.01
CA PRO A 164 -19.24 8.85 31.78
C PRO A 164 -18.00 8.45 32.58
N GLY A 165 -16.97 9.30 32.55
CA GLY A 165 -15.70 9.07 33.24
C GLY A 165 -14.65 8.30 32.44
N THR A 166 -15.01 7.75 31.26
CA THR A 166 -14.02 7.08 30.41
C THR A 166 -13.08 8.06 29.70
N VAL A 167 -11.79 7.74 29.69
CA VAL A 167 -10.67 8.55 29.19
C VAL A 167 -9.92 7.85 28.05
N TRP A 168 -8.81 8.43 27.58
CA TRP A 168 -8.02 7.86 26.48
C TRP A 168 -7.53 6.44 26.81
N GLU A 169 -7.09 6.26 28.05
CA GLU A 169 -6.48 5.04 28.58
C GLU A 169 -7.47 3.87 28.67
N ASP A 170 -8.78 4.13 28.64
CA ASP A 170 -9.82 3.08 28.62
C ASP A 170 -10.00 2.46 27.22
N ARG A 171 -9.29 2.95 26.20
CA ARG A 171 -9.32 2.37 24.85
C ARG A 171 -8.33 1.21 24.78
N PRO A 172 -8.71 0.02 24.27
CA PRO A 172 -7.81 -1.13 24.20
C PRO A 172 -6.48 -0.86 23.46
N GLY A 173 -6.52 -0.02 22.43
CA GLY A 173 -5.38 0.40 21.62
C GLY A 173 -4.61 1.61 22.15
N ALA A 174 -4.98 2.17 23.30
CA ALA A 174 -4.33 3.35 23.87
C ALA A 174 -2.85 3.10 24.16
N ASP A 175 -2.00 4.01 23.68
CA ASP A 175 -0.54 4.00 23.88
C ASP A 175 0.16 2.70 23.44
N LYS A 176 -0.53 1.87 22.65
CA LYS A 176 0.02 0.65 22.06
C LYS A 176 0.90 0.99 20.87
N TYR A 177 1.80 0.06 20.59
CA TYR A 177 2.78 0.15 19.52
C TYR A 177 2.27 -0.69 18.35
N PHE A 178 1.87 -0.04 17.26
CA PHE A 178 1.34 -0.67 16.06
C PHE A 178 2.43 -0.85 15.00
N PRO A 179 2.46 -1.98 14.26
CA PRO A 179 3.41 -2.21 13.18
C PRO A 179 3.06 -1.32 11.97
N GLU A 180 3.95 -0.39 11.60
CA GLU A 180 3.66 0.59 10.53
C GLU A 180 4.82 0.80 9.57
N ILE A 181 6.04 0.93 10.09
CA ILE A 181 7.16 1.46 9.32
C ILE A 181 7.97 0.29 8.77
N LEU A 182 7.81 0.00 7.48
CA LEU A 182 8.58 -1.00 6.76
C LEU A 182 10.01 -0.49 6.52
N VAL A 183 11.00 -1.18 7.07
CA VAL A 183 12.43 -0.89 6.84
C VAL A 183 13.04 -2.07 6.10
N PRO A 184 13.64 -1.88 4.91
CA PRO A 184 14.32 -2.98 4.21
C PRO A 184 15.29 -3.69 5.17
N LEU A 185 15.17 -5.01 5.25
CA LEU A 185 15.89 -5.81 6.25
C LEU A 185 17.42 -5.65 6.11
N GLU A 186 17.90 -5.40 4.89
CA GLU A 186 19.31 -5.14 4.59
C GLU A 186 19.85 -3.86 5.24
N LEU A 187 18.97 -2.93 5.64
CA LEU A 187 19.34 -1.72 6.37
C LEU A 187 19.36 -1.91 7.90
N ILE A 188 18.98 -3.08 8.40
CA ILE A 188 19.17 -3.45 9.79
C ILE A 188 20.62 -3.87 10.00
N ALA A 189 21.28 -3.31 11.03
CA ALA A 189 22.69 -3.57 11.30
C ALA A 189 22.96 -5.07 11.48
N GLY A 190 23.85 -5.62 10.65
CA GLY A 190 24.16 -7.06 10.63
C GLY A 190 23.01 -7.96 10.17
N GLN A 191 21.89 -7.40 9.69
CA GLN A 191 20.65 -8.11 9.32
C GLN A 191 20.10 -8.99 10.45
N VAL A 192 20.35 -8.58 11.69
CA VAL A 192 19.95 -9.27 12.90
C VAL A 192 19.30 -8.30 13.87
N PHE A 193 18.38 -8.80 14.69
CA PHE A 193 17.67 -8.00 15.68
C PHE A 193 17.36 -8.80 16.95
N ASN A 194 16.98 -8.08 18.01
CA ASN A 194 16.60 -8.66 19.28
C ASN A 194 15.10 -8.47 19.50
N ILE A 195 14.43 -9.49 20.03
CA ILE A 195 13.05 -9.44 20.46
C ILE A 195 13.04 -9.58 21.99
N ALA A 196 12.62 -8.52 22.69
CA ALA A 196 12.53 -8.55 24.14
C ALA A 196 11.45 -9.55 24.60
N GLN A 197 11.58 -10.07 25.83
CA GLN A 197 10.56 -10.91 26.43
C GLN A 197 9.20 -10.19 26.43
N ASN A 198 8.14 -10.94 26.16
CA ASN A 198 6.77 -10.41 26.06
C ASN A 198 6.63 -9.33 24.98
N ARG A 199 7.43 -9.41 23.91
CA ARG A 199 7.25 -8.63 22.67
C ARG A 199 7.19 -9.52 21.44
N ASN A 200 6.49 -9.04 20.42
CA ASN A 200 6.58 -9.61 19.07
C ASN A 200 7.37 -8.70 18.13
N GLN A 201 7.88 -9.28 17.05
CA GLN A 201 8.50 -8.57 15.95
C GLN A 201 7.90 -9.06 14.62
N SER A 202 7.42 -8.11 13.83
CA SER A 202 6.85 -8.35 12.50
C SER A 202 7.92 -8.25 11.41
N ILE A 203 7.89 -9.17 10.45
CA ILE A 203 8.64 -9.11 9.19
C ILE A 203 7.66 -9.16 8.04
N TRP A 204 7.58 -8.08 7.29
CA TRP A 204 6.78 -8.03 6.07
C TRP A 204 7.57 -8.62 4.91
N VAL A 205 6.90 -9.37 4.05
CA VAL A 205 7.49 -9.97 2.85
C VAL A 205 6.64 -9.56 1.65
N ASP A 206 7.28 -8.91 0.68
CA ASP A 206 6.70 -8.68 -0.64
C ASP A 206 7.30 -9.66 -1.65
N ILE A 207 6.47 -10.15 -2.56
CA ILE A 207 6.85 -11.03 -3.67
C ILE A 207 6.24 -10.48 -4.96
N TYR A 208 7.07 -9.88 -5.80
CA TYR A 208 6.72 -9.64 -7.20
C TYR A 208 6.74 -10.96 -7.98
N ILE A 209 5.63 -11.29 -8.62
CA ILE A 209 5.50 -12.44 -9.52
C ILE A 209 5.81 -11.95 -10.94
N PRO A 210 6.97 -12.28 -11.53
CA PRO A 210 7.33 -11.77 -12.84
C PRO A 210 6.32 -12.17 -13.92
N LYS A 211 6.14 -11.31 -14.93
CA LYS A 211 5.33 -11.63 -16.12
C LYS A 211 5.75 -12.93 -16.81
N THR A 212 7.04 -13.24 -16.74
CA THR A 212 7.66 -14.42 -17.34
C THR A 212 7.53 -15.67 -16.48
N ALA A 213 7.01 -15.58 -15.25
CA ALA A 213 6.81 -16.74 -14.39
C ALA A 213 5.89 -17.76 -15.06
N THR A 214 6.20 -19.04 -14.88
CA THR A 214 5.30 -20.13 -15.28
C THR A 214 4.14 -20.20 -14.30
N ALA A 215 2.97 -20.62 -14.79
CA ALA A 215 1.84 -20.86 -13.89
C ALA A 215 2.07 -22.17 -13.14
N GLY A 216 1.70 -22.25 -11.87
CA GLY A 216 1.93 -23.44 -11.07
C GLY A 216 2.14 -23.14 -9.59
N LEU A 217 2.52 -24.18 -8.84
CA LEU A 217 2.87 -24.07 -7.44
C LEU A 217 4.37 -23.82 -7.32
N TYR A 218 4.75 -22.77 -6.59
CA TYR A 218 6.12 -22.52 -6.17
C TYR A 218 6.22 -22.77 -4.66
N THR A 219 7.33 -23.36 -4.23
CA THR A 219 7.61 -23.59 -2.82
C THR A 219 8.94 -22.95 -2.42
N GLY A 220 9.02 -22.54 -1.17
CA GLY A 220 10.21 -21.92 -0.60
C GLY A 220 10.18 -22.04 0.92
N THR A 221 11.19 -21.50 1.58
CA THR A 221 11.32 -21.60 3.03
C THR A 221 11.89 -20.32 3.60
N VAL A 222 11.15 -19.70 4.52
CA VAL A 222 11.70 -18.65 5.36
C VAL A 222 12.55 -19.30 6.42
N SER A 223 13.83 -19.00 6.43
CA SER A 223 14.78 -19.50 7.43
C SER A 223 14.96 -18.45 8.52
N ILE A 224 14.66 -18.84 9.74
CA ILE A 224 14.87 -18.07 10.96
C ILE A 224 16.15 -18.59 11.61
N SER A 225 17.07 -17.70 11.93
CA SER A 225 18.32 -18.04 12.60
C SER A 225 18.45 -17.30 13.92
N GLN A 226 19.20 -17.88 14.85
CA GLN A 226 19.63 -17.23 16.08
C GLN A 226 21.13 -17.48 16.23
N ASN A 227 21.89 -16.41 16.49
CA ASN A 227 23.36 -16.51 16.58
C ASN A 227 24.00 -17.15 15.33
N GLY A 228 23.43 -16.88 14.15
CA GLY A 228 23.89 -17.40 12.87
C GLY A 228 23.48 -18.85 12.57
N ALA A 229 22.92 -19.59 13.53
CA ALA A 229 22.44 -20.96 13.30
C ALA A 229 20.94 -20.96 12.97
N VAL A 230 20.53 -21.67 11.91
CA VAL A 230 19.11 -21.84 11.57
C VAL A 230 18.41 -22.59 12.70
N MET A 231 17.39 -21.96 13.27
CA MET A 231 16.62 -22.49 14.40
C MET A 231 15.22 -22.97 13.98
N ARG A 232 14.64 -22.37 12.94
CA ARG A 232 13.32 -22.72 12.42
C ARG A 232 13.24 -22.45 10.92
N GLN A 233 12.46 -23.28 10.24
CA GLN A 233 12.13 -23.14 8.84
C GLN A 233 10.62 -23.10 8.69
N ILE A 234 10.12 -22.06 8.02
CA ILE A 234 8.69 -21.87 7.77
C ILE A 234 8.44 -22.06 6.27
N PRO A 235 7.71 -23.11 5.86
CA PRO A 235 7.41 -23.31 4.45
C PRO A 235 6.50 -22.21 3.89
N VAL A 236 6.73 -21.85 2.64
CA VAL A 236 5.89 -20.92 1.88
C VAL A 236 5.44 -21.61 0.59
N GLU A 237 4.14 -21.57 0.32
CA GLU A 237 3.51 -22.00 -0.91
C GLU A 237 2.92 -20.79 -1.63
N LEU A 238 3.36 -20.57 -2.88
CA LEU A 238 2.81 -19.56 -3.77
C LEU A 238 2.19 -20.23 -4.99
N LYS A 239 0.87 -20.12 -5.14
CA LYS A 239 0.18 -20.52 -6.37
C LYS A 239 0.17 -19.36 -7.38
N VAL A 240 0.84 -19.54 -8.51
CA VAL A 240 0.85 -18.59 -9.64
C VAL A 240 -0.24 -18.99 -10.65
N TYR A 241 -1.19 -18.08 -10.90
CA TYR A 241 -2.26 -18.33 -11.87
C TYR A 241 -1.81 -18.16 -13.33
N ALA A 242 -2.56 -18.81 -14.24
CA ALA A 242 -2.31 -18.80 -15.68
C ALA A 242 -2.83 -17.53 -16.40
N PHE A 243 -2.75 -16.37 -15.75
CA PHE A 243 -3.04 -15.07 -16.36
C PHE A 243 -2.11 -13.99 -15.77
N SER A 244 -2.01 -12.88 -16.49
CA SER A 244 -1.19 -11.73 -16.09
C SER A 244 -2.09 -10.53 -15.82
N LEU A 245 -1.83 -9.80 -14.74
CA LEU A 245 -2.43 -8.48 -14.54
C LEU A 245 -1.85 -7.49 -15.58
N PRO A 246 -2.67 -6.55 -16.08
CA PRO A 246 -2.21 -5.55 -17.03
C PRO A 246 -1.13 -4.65 -16.40
N ASP A 247 -0.26 -4.10 -17.24
CA ASP A 247 0.75 -3.13 -16.82
C ASP A 247 0.13 -1.81 -16.40
N VAL A 248 -0.82 -1.35 -17.21
CA VAL A 248 -1.61 -0.16 -16.91
C VAL A 248 -2.81 -0.58 -16.06
N PRO A 249 -2.98 -0.01 -14.86
CA PRO A 249 -4.14 -0.31 -14.03
C PRO A 249 -5.45 0.07 -14.72
N CYS A 250 -6.46 -0.80 -14.68
CA CYS A 250 -7.79 -0.47 -15.19
C CYS A 250 -8.49 0.60 -14.33
N LEU A 251 -8.20 0.60 -13.02
CA LEU A 251 -8.65 1.65 -12.11
C LEU A 251 -7.55 2.71 -12.03
N LYS A 252 -7.86 3.91 -12.53
CA LYS A 252 -6.99 5.07 -12.40
C LYS A 252 -7.02 5.55 -10.96
N THR A 253 -5.85 5.87 -10.43
CA THR A 253 -5.70 6.34 -9.05
C THR A 253 -5.16 7.75 -9.05
N LEU A 254 -5.46 8.48 -7.98
CA LEU A 254 -5.00 9.84 -7.78
C LEU A 254 -4.52 9.97 -6.34
N ALA A 255 -3.21 9.94 -6.14
CA ALA A 255 -2.58 10.09 -4.83
C ALA A 255 -1.62 11.27 -4.83
N ASN A 256 -1.89 12.30 -4.02
CA ASN A 256 -1.05 13.49 -4.02
C ASN A 256 0.22 13.33 -3.18
N LEU A 257 1.38 13.57 -3.80
CA LEU A 257 2.67 13.68 -3.16
C LEU A 257 3.02 15.16 -2.89
N SER A 258 3.34 15.49 -1.64
CA SER A 258 3.73 16.86 -1.26
C SER A 258 5.24 17.06 -1.39
N GLY A 259 5.68 17.74 -2.45
CA GLY A 259 7.08 18.13 -2.64
C GLY A 259 7.64 19.00 -1.53
N SER A 260 6.87 19.99 -1.10
CA SER A 260 7.30 20.86 -0.01
C SER A 260 7.55 20.12 1.30
N ASN A 261 6.84 19.01 1.57
CA ASN A 261 7.12 18.17 2.73
C ASN A 261 8.36 17.29 2.52
N ILE A 262 8.62 16.83 1.30
CA ILE A 262 9.86 16.12 0.95
C ILE A 262 11.06 17.05 1.10
N ASP A 263 11.03 18.24 0.52
CA ASP A 263 12.12 19.23 0.57
C ASP A 263 12.44 19.66 2.00
N LYS A 264 11.41 19.79 2.86
CA LYS A 264 11.61 20.05 4.30
C LYS A 264 12.33 18.90 5.01
N ARG A 265 12.17 17.66 4.53
CA ARG A 265 12.66 16.46 5.19
C ARG A 265 14.03 16.00 4.67
N TYR A 266 14.34 16.29 3.42
CA TYR A 266 15.51 15.81 2.70
C TYR A 266 16.24 16.96 2.00
N THR A 267 17.57 16.99 2.13
CA THR A 267 18.44 17.99 1.47
C THR A 267 18.56 17.81 -0.05
N ASN A 268 18.04 16.71 -0.63
CA ASN A 268 18.06 16.42 -2.07
C ASN A 268 16.68 15.90 -2.55
N GLY A 269 15.65 16.75 -2.48
CA GLY A 269 14.25 16.37 -2.67
C GLY A 269 13.90 15.77 -4.05
N SER A 270 14.56 16.21 -5.13
CA SER A 270 14.25 15.74 -6.50
C SER A 270 14.52 14.24 -6.70
N SER A 271 15.69 13.76 -6.27
CA SER A 271 16.04 12.34 -6.35
C SER A 271 15.13 11.45 -5.51
N VAL A 272 14.58 11.98 -4.41
CA VAL A 272 13.67 11.26 -3.51
C VAL A 272 12.28 11.17 -4.13
N ILE A 273 11.81 12.21 -4.84
CA ILE A 273 10.50 12.22 -5.49
C ILE A 273 10.38 11.08 -6.51
N ASP A 274 11.35 10.92 -7.41
CA ASP A 274 11.29 9.87 -8.44
C ASP A 274 11.29 8.45 -7.83
N ARG A 275 11.95 8.26 -6.69
CA ARG A 275 11.86 6.98 -5.94
C ARG A 275 10.47 6.74 -5.36
N HIS A 276 9.74 7.79 -4.96
CA HIS A 276 8.33 7.65 -4.58
C HIS A 276 7.49 7.27 -5.79
N PHE A 277 7.68 7.90 -6.95
CA PHE A 277 6.98 7.51 -8.18
C PHE A 277 7.23 6.04 -8.53
N GLN A 278 8.49 5.58 -8.52
CA GLN A 278 8.82 4.18 -8.77
C GLN A 278 8.15 3.25 -7.76
N PHE A 279 8.23 3.55 -6.46
CA PHE A 279 7.60 2.74 -5.42
C PHE A 279 6.08 2.62 -5.61
N PHE A 280 5.37 3.74 -5.76
CA PHE A 280 3.92 3.73 -5.95
C PHE A 280 3.51 3.08 -7.28
N HIS A 281 4.27 3.28 -8.36
CA HIS A 281 4.04 2.60 -9.64
C HIS A 281 4.15 1.08 -9.54
N ARG A 282 5.12 0.57 -8.76
CA ARG A 282 5.27 -0.86 -8.44
C ARG A 282 4.03 -1.44 -7.73
N HIS A 283 3.26 -0.60 -7.05
CA HIS A 283 1.99 -0.95 -6.42
C HIS A 283 0.76 -0.46 -7.19
N LYS A 284 0.93 -0.10 -8.48
CA LYS A 284 -0.16 0.33 -9.39
C LYS A 284 -0.93 1.55 -8.89
N ILE A 285 -0.24 2.45 -8.18
CA ILE A 285 -0.77 3.72 -7.72
C ILE A 285 -0.06 4.85 -8.47
N ASP A 286 -0.84 5.71 -9.09
CA ASP A 286 -0.38 6.90 -9.79
C ASP A 286 -0.33 8.06 -8.80
N LEU A 287 0.87 8.62 -8.66
CA LEU A 287 1.07 9.84 -7.89
C LEU A 287 0.78 11.07 -8.75
N ILE A 288 0.11 12.06 -8.16
CA ILE A 288 0.11 13.43 -8.65
C ILE A 288 1.01 14.28 -7.75
N TYR A 289 1.55 15.36 -8.30
CA TYR A 289 2.49 16.20 -7.58
C TYR A 289 2.25 17.67 -7.95
N ALA A 290 2.17 18.54 -6.94
CA ALA A 290 1.72 19.93 -7.10
C ALA A 290 2.76 20.89 -7.70
N ALA A 291 3.82 20.38 -8.34
CA ALA A 291 4.76 21.20 -9.10
C ALA A 291 4.94 20.65 -10.52
N GLY A 292 5.05 21.56 -11.49
CA GLY A 292 5.49 21.21 -12.83
C GLY A 292 4.48 21.37 -13.97
N ALA A 293 3.66 22.41 -13.93
CA ALA A 293 2.99 22.91 -15.12
C ALA A 293 3.80 24.13 -15.62
N SER A 294 4.30 24.08 -16.85
CA SER A 294 4.66 25.31 -17.58
C SER A 294 3.37 26.03 -18.01
N ASP A 295 3.48 27.08 -18.80
CA ASP A 295 2.32 27.82 -19.32
C ASP A 295 1.33 26.92 -20.08
N ASN A 296 1.75 25.81 -20.70
CA ASN A 296 0.85 24.93 -21.45
C ASN A 296 1.30 23.45 -21.64
N GLU A 297 2.30 22.98 -20.89
CA GLU A 297 2.79 21.60 -20.95
C GLU A 297 3.37 21.13 -19.60
N PRO A 298 3.53 19.81 -19.36
CA PRO A 298 4.25 19.33 -18.19
C PRO A 298 5.69 19.86 -18.20
N SER A 299 6.22 20.20 -17.03
CA SER A 299 7.64 20.49 -16.88
C SER A 299 8.50 19.26 -17.22
N ALA A 300 9.78 19.52 -17.55
CA ALA A 300 10.68 18.50 -18.08
C ALA A 300 10.82 17.26 -17.18
N GLU A 301 10.76 17.41 -15.86
CA GLU A 301 10.84 16.30 -14.91
C GLU A 301 9.65 15.31 -14.99
N TRP A 302 8.53 15.71 -15.59
CA TRP A 302 7.40 14.81 -15.80
C TRP A 302 7.54 13.92 -17.03
N VAL A 303 8.35 14.32 -18.01
CA VAL A 303 8.48 13.56 -19.27
C VAL A 303 8.91 12.10 -19.03
N PRO A 304 9.94 11.80 -18.21
CA PRO A 304 10.31 10.41 -17.91
C PRO A 304 9.22 9.61 -17.18
N ARG A 305 8.36 10.29 -16.40
CA ARG A 305 7.26 9.66 -15.65
C ARG A 305 6.09 9.33 -16.57
N LEU A 306 5.77 10.21 -17.51
CA LEU A 306 4.66 10.06 -18.45
C LEU A 306 4.97 9.10 -19.59
N ASN A 307 6.22 9.07 -20.07
CA ASN A 307 6.61 8.22 -21.19
C ASN A 307 7.14 6.83 -20.78
N GLY A 308 7.24 6.55 -19.47
CA GLY A 308 7.70 5.26 -18.94
C GLY A 308 9.20 5.11 -18.75
N THR A 309 10.02 6.08 -19.17
CA THR A 309 11.48 6.01 -19.05
C THR A 309 11.92 5.82 -17.59
N LEU A 310 11.28 6.50 -16.64
CA LEU A 310 11.58 6.37 -15.21
C LEU A 310 11.32 4.94 -14.68
N PHE A 311 10.40 4.21 -15.31
CA PHE A 311 9.96 2.87 -14.90
C PHE A 311 10.64 1.76 -15.73
N SER A 312 11.91 1.95 -16.08
CA SER A 312 12.69 1.01 -16.89
C SER A 312 13.86 0.39 -16.12
N ILE A 313 14.40 -0.72 -16.64
CA ILE A 313 15.62 -1.36 -16.08
C ILE A 313 16.77 -0.36 -15.99
N ALA A 314 16.92 0.52 -16.98
CA ALA A 314 17.99 1.52 -17.00
C ALA A 314 17.92 2.48 -15.81
N ASN A 315 16.72 2.69 -15.26
CA ASN A 315 16.46 3.46 -14.05
C ASN A 315 16.27 2.57 -12.81
N GLN A 316 16.84 1.36 -12.82
CA GLN A 316 16.83 0.39 -11.72
C GLN A 316 15.41 -0.06 -11.31
N TYR A 317 14.48 -0.01 -12.26
CA TYR A 317 13.10 -0.42 -12.08
C TYR A 317 12.80 -1.71 -12.84
N ASP A 318 12.24 -2.69 -12.15
CA ASP A 318 11.65 -3.88 -12.75
C ASP A 318 10.48 -4.29 -11.87
N GLY A 319 9.28 -4.48 -12.41
CA GLY A 319 8.06 -4.61 -11.62
C GLY A 319 6.78 -4.43 -12.44
N PRO A 320 5.60 -4.40 -11.79
CA PRO A 320 4.36 -4.08 -12.47
C PRO A 320 4.43 -2.74 -13.19
N GLY A 321 3.95 -2.65 -14.43
CA GLY A 321 3.97 -1.37 -15.15
C GLY A 321 5.34 -1.00 -15.74
N ARG A 322 6.31 -1.92 -15.76
CA ARG A 322 7.61 -1.67 -16.37
C ARG A 322 7.48 -1.15 -17.81
N ASP A 323 8.29 -0.13 -18.11
CA ASP A 323 8.35 0.59 -19.38
C ASP A 323 7.00 1.24 -19.79
N GLN A 324 6.01 1.29 -18.89
CA GLN A 324 4.76 2.04 -19.04
C GLN A 324 4.80 3.28 -18.17
N GLY A 325 4.40 4.42 -18.71
CA GLY A 325 4.28 5.66 -17.96
C GLY A 325 3.02 5.75 -17.11
N LEU A 326 2.91 6.86 -16.37
CA LEU A 326 1.71 7.21 -15.62
C LEU A 326 0.50 7.41 -16.54
N ASN A 327 -0.68 7.04 -16.05
CA ASN A 327 -1.94 7.14 -16.77
C ASN A 327 -2.85 8.27 -16.27
N VAL A 328 -2.46 8.98 -15.20
CA VAL A 328 -3.13 10.20 -14.71
C VAL A 328 -2.15 11.37 -14.58
N PHE A 329 -2.60 12.57 -14.98
CA PHE A 329 -1.88 13.83 -14.72
C PHE A 329 -2.84 14.93 -14.22
N SER A 330 -2.42 15.67 -13.19
CA SER A 330 -3.20 16.75 -12.58
C SER A 330 -2.56 18.11 -12.89
N ILE A 331 -3.18 18.87 -13.79
CA ILE A 331 -2.71 20.21 -14.15
C ILE A 331 -3.06 21.16 -13.01
N GLY A 332 -2.04 21.80 -12.44
CA GLY A 332 -2.24 22.84 -11.43
C GLY A 332 -2.85 22.36 -10.11
N THR A 333 -2.54 21.14 -9.66
CA THR A 333 -3.03 20.57 -8.40
C THR A 333 -3.04 21.60 -7.25
N TYR A 334 -4.16 21.75 -6.55
CA TYR A 334 -4.37 22.74 -5.49
C TYR A 334 -4.20 24.21 -5.91
N GLY A 335 -4.47 24.54 -7.18
CA GLY A 335 -4.38 25.92 -7.66
C GLY A 335 -3.01 26.33 -8.20
N ALA A 336 -2.07 25.39 -8.37
CA ALA A 336 -0.69 25.64 -8.79
C ALA A 336 -0.51 25.94 -10.30
N TRP A 337 -1.57 26.33 -11.00
CA TRP A 337 -1.54 26.64 -12.44
C TRP A 337 -1.11 28.10 -12.75
N GLY A 338 -0.69 28.87 -11.73
CA GLY A 338 0.17 30.06 -11.90
C GLY A 338 -0.52 31.34 -12.40
N PHE A 339 -1.81 31.41 -12.25
CA PHE A 339 -2.67 32.21 -13.10
C PHE A 339 -3.08 33.44 -12.26
N VAL A 340 -2.90 34.64 -12.80
CA VAL A 340 -2.95 35.90 -12.04
C VAL A 340 -4.08 36.79 -12.58
N ASP A 341 -4.80 37.43 -11.67
CA ASP A 341 -5.88 38.38 -11.98
C ASP A 341 -5.39 39.53 -12.89
N PRO A 342 -6.15 39.98 -13.90
CA PRO A 342 -7.48 39.51 -14.30
C PRO A 342 -7.48 38.32 -15.26
N TRP A 343 -8.48 37.48 -15.03
CA TRP A 343 -8.74 36.24 -15.73
C TRP A 343 -9.59 36.51 -16.97
N ILE A 344 -9.11 36.14 -18.15
CA ILE A 344 -9.79 36.38 -19.43
C ILE A 344 -10.12 35.04 -20.07
N GLU A 345 -11.38 34.88 -20.52
CA GLU A 345 -11.89 33.64 -21.14
C GLU A 345 -10.99 33.12 -22.26
N SER A 346 -10.56 34.00 -23.17
CA SER A 346 -9.67 33.65 -24.29
C SER A 346 -8.30 33.15 -23.84
N ALA A 347 -7.76 33.68 -22.72
CA ALA A 347 -6.50 33.20 -22.16
C ALA A 347 -6.64 31.80 -21.55
N LEU A 348 -7.75 31.53 -20.84
CA LEU A 348 -8.02 30.19 -20.29
C LEU A 348 -8.27 29.15 -21.39
N GLN A 349 -8.95 29.53 -22.47
CA GLN A 349 -9.15 28.67 -23.63
C GLN A 349 -7.83 28.37 -24.34
N ALA A 350 -6.97 29.38 -24.56
CA ALA A 350 -5.65 29.18 -25.16
C ALA A 350 -4.73 28.30 -24.29
N PHE A 351 -4.80 28.47 -22.96
CA PHE A 351 -4.12 27.59 -22.01
C PHE A 351 -4.60 26.13 -22.16
N ALA A 352 -5.92 25.91 -22.16
CA ALA A 352 -6.50 24.59 -22.32
C ALA A 352 -6.14 23.95 -23.67
N ASP A 353 -6.15 24.73 -24.76
CA ASP A 353 -5.76 24.28 -26.09
C ASP A 353 -4.32 23.76 -26.11
N GLY A 354 -3.38 24.49 -25.50
CA GLY A 354 -1.98 24.08 -25.42
C GLY A 354 -1.79 22.75 -24.69
N TRP A 355 -2.44 22.58 -23.53
CA TRP A 355 -2.40 21.33 -22.77
C TRP A 355 -2.97 20.13 -23.54
N VAL A 356 -4.14 20.30 -24.16
CA VAL A 356 -4.76 19.23 -24.96
C VAL A 356 -3.88 18.87 -26.15
N ASN A 357 -3.31 19.86 -26.85
CA ASN A 357 -2.40 19.63 -27.97
C ASN A 357 -1.15 18.87 -27.51
N TRP A 358 -0.56 19.23 -26.37
CA TRP A 358 0.62 18.55 -25.84
C TRP A 358 0.33 17.08 -25.53
N PHE A 359 -0.73 16.78 -24.77
CA PHE A 359 -1.07 15.40 -24.42
C PHE A 359 -1.45 14.58 -25.65
N THR A 360 -2.16 15.16 -26.61
CA THR A 360 -2.50 14.50 -27.88
C THR A 360 -1.25 14.09 -28.65
N ALA A 361 -0.22 14.95 -28.66
CA ALA A 361 1.03 14.70 -29.40
C ALA A 361 2.00 13.76 -28.65
N HIS A 362 2.07 13.83 -27.33
CA HIS A 362 3.16 13.20 -26.55
C HIS A 362 2.71 12.07 -25.62
N SER A 363 1.47 12.10 -25.12
CA SER A 363 0.97 11.08 -24.17
C SER A 363 -0.54 10.85 -24.32
N PRO A 364 -1.02 10.35 -25.48
CA PRO A 364 -2.44 10.31 -25.82
C PRO A 364 -3.28 9.36 -24.95
N ASN A 365 -2.63 8.47 -24.19
CA ASN A 365 -3.29 7.51 -23.30
C ASN A 365 -3.39 7.99 -21.84
N THR A 366 -2.73 9.10 -21.49
CA THR A 366 -2.83 9.68 -20.15
C THR A 366 -4.15 10.43 -20.01
N GLU A 367 -4.87 10.20 -18.93
CA GLU A 367 -6.00 11.05 -18.54
C GLU A 367 -5.47 12.24 -17.76
N TYR A 368 -5.93 13.42 -18.16
CA TYR A 368 -5.48 14.66 -17.56
C TYR A 368 -6.67 15.58 -17.33
N PHE A 369 -6.54 16.41 -16.31
CA PHE A 369 -7.58 17.38 -15.95
C PHE A 369 -6.94 18.62 -15.34
N LEU A 370 -7.65 19.74 -15.44
CA LEU A 370 -7.33 20.97 -14.72
C LEU A 370 -7.95 20.92 -13.32
N TYR A 371 -7.12 21.07 -12.29
CA TYR A 371 -7.58 21.25 -10.92
C TYR A 371 -8.07 22.69 -10.73
N VAL A 372 -9.37 22.91 -10.90
CA VAL A 372 -9.97 24.25 -10.95
C VAL A 372 -10.09 24.86 -9.55
N SER A 373 -10.55 24.09 -8.56
CA SER A 373 -10.78 24.62 -7.22
C SER A 373 -10.74 23.57 -6.13
N ASP A 374 -10.15 23.94 -4.99
CA ASP A 374 -10.13 23.15 -3.77
C ASP A 374 -11.20 23.65 -2.78
N GLU A 375 -12.19 22.82 -2.47
CA GLU A 375 -13.27 23.06 -1.50
C GLU A 375 -13.88 24.47 -1.56
N PRO A 376 -14.30 24.96 -2.75
CA PRO A 376 -14.75 26.33 -2.91
C PRO A 376 -15.90 26.67 -1.95
N SER A 377 -15.80 27.83 -1.31
CA SER A 377 -16.92 28.46 -0.61
C SER A 377 -18.05 28.80 -1.59
N ASN A 378 -19.26 29.05 -1.08
CA ASN A 378 -20.42 29.27 -1.95
C ASN A 378 -20.24 30.45 -2.92
N ASP A 379 -19.55 31.51 -2.48
CA ASP A 379 -19.19 32.67 -3.32
C ASP A 379 -18.16 32.32 -4.41
N ARG A 380 -17.30 31.31 -4.17
CA ARG A 380 -16.32 30.83 -5.15
C ARG A 380 -16.85 29.77 -6.11
N LEU A 381 -18.04 29.20 -5.86
CA LEU A 381 -18.68 28.26 -6.78
C LEU A 381 -19.01 28.91 -8.11
N VAL A 382 -19.47 30.16 -8.11
CA VAL A 382 -19.73 30.92 -9.34
C VAL A 382 -18.48 31.00 -10.21
N ARG A 383 -17.32 31.25 -9.59
CA ARG A 383 -16.04 31.28 -10.29
C ARG A 383 -15.63 29.90 -10.81
N THR A 384 -15.85 28.86 -10.00
CA THR A 384 -15.55 27.46 -10.39
C THR A 384 -16.38 27.06 -11.62
N GLU A 385 -17.67 27.38 -11.62
CA GLU A 385 -18.56 27.16 -12.75
C GLU A 385 -18.15 27.99 -13.97
N GLN A 386 -17.79 29.26 -13.77
CA GLN A 386 -17.34 30.13 -14.86
C GLN A 386 -16.11 29.57 -15.57
N PHE A 387 -15.08 29.16 -14.84
CA PHE A 387 -13.84 28.62 -15.44
C PHE A 387 -14.09 27.27 -16.12
N ALA A 388 -14.84 26.38 -15.46
CA ALA A 388 -15.20 25.11 -16.07
C ALA A 388 -16.06 25.31 -17.34
N GLY A 389 -16.98 26.27 -17.32
CA GLY A 389 -17.82 26.65 -18.45
C GLY A 389 -17.04 27.25 -19.61
N TRP A 390 -16.09 28.15 -19.34
CA TRP A 390 -15.20 28.72 -20.36
C TRP A 390 -14.38 27.68 -21.11
N ILE A 391 -13.89 26.66 -20.41
CA ILE A 391 -13.18 25.53 -21.02
C ILE A 391 -14.18 24.69 -21.83
N LYS A 392 -15.25 24.21 -21.21
CA LYS A 392 -16.25 23.32 -21.81
C LYS A 392 -16.89 23.90 -23.08
N ASN A 393 -17.11 25.20 -23.12
CA ASN A 393 -17.73 25.91 -24.24
C ASN A 393 -16.72 26.50 -25.24
N GLY A 394 -15.41 26.26 -25.04
CA GLY A 394 -14.37 26.73 -25.94
C GLY A 394 -14.51 26.17 -27.36
N VAL A 395 -13.98 26.92 -28.34
CA VAL A 395 -14.01 26.53 -29.75
C VAL A 395 -12.82 25.66 -30.18
N GLY A 396 -11.72 25.70 -29.42
CA GLY A 396 -10.49 24.97 -29.68
C GLY A 396 -10.47 23.54 -29.10
N PRO A 397 -9.37 22.79 -29.32
CA PRO A 397 -9.20 21.44 -28.77
C PRO A 397 -9.29 21.39 -27.23
N GLY A 398 -8.97 22.49 -26.56
CA GLY A 398 -9.04 22.71 -25.12
C GLY A 398 -10.40 22.41 -24.51
N ARG A 399 -11.49 22.45 -25.29
CA ARG A 399 -12.83 22.06 -24.84
C ARG A 399 -12.93 20.60 -24.36
N ASN A 400 -11.97 19.76 -24.73
CA ASN A 400 -11.88 18.37 -24.30
C ASN A 400 -11.12 18.22 -22.96
N LEU A 401 -10.53 19.30 -22.41
CA LEU A 401 -9.85 19.26 -21.12
C LEU A 401 -10.86 19.08 -19.99
N LEU A 402 -10.74 17.96 -19.26
CA LEU A 402 -11.55 17.71 -18.08
C LEU A 402 -11.21 18.72 -16.98
N THR A 403 -12.21 19.08 -16.18
CA THR A 403 -12.02 19.95 -15.01
C THR A 403 -12.38 19.20 -13.73
N LEU A 404 -11.54 19.33 -12.71
CA LEU A 404 -11.74 18.73 -11.39
C LEU A 404 -11.91 19.83 -10.34
N SER A 405 -12.85 19.63 -9.43
CA SER A 405 -12.96 20.41 -8.20
C SER A 405 -13.38 19.54 -7.03
N THR A 406 -12.77 19.75 -5.85
CA THR A 406 -13.19 19.11 -4.60
C THR A 406 -14.47 19.75 -4.10
N LEU A 407 -15.60 19.16 -4.49
CA LEU A 407 -16.94 19.65 -4.18
C LEU A 407 -17.67 18.67 -3.26
N GLY A 408 -18.35 19.20 -2.25
CA GLY A 408 -19.37 18.40 -1.56
C GLY A 408 -20.50 18.01 -2.52
N VAL A 409 -21.12 16.84 -2.32
CA VAL A 409 -22.22 16.35 -3.17
C VAL A 409 -23.36 17.39 -3.30
N SER A 410 -23.64 18.13 -2.23
CA SER A 410 -24.64 19.21 -2.23
C SER A 410 -24.26 20.45 -3.04
N LYS A 411 -22.98 20.64 -3.34
CA LYS A 411 -22.46 21.78 -4.12
C LYS A 411 -22.33 21.48 -5.61
N ALA A 412 -22.19 20.21 -5.99
CA ALA A 412 -22.02 19.80 -7.39
C ALA A 412 -23.09 20.37 -8.35
N PRO A 413 -24.39 20.46 -7.98
CA PRO A 413 -25.41 21.06 -8.85
C PRO A 413 -25.20 22.55 -9.18
N PHE A 414 -24.39 23.27 -8.40
CA PHE A 414 -24.09 24.69 -8.62
C PHE A 414 -22.84 24.93 -9.48
N ALA A 415 -22.15 23.86 -9.87
CA ALA A 415 -21.03 23.90 -10.81
C ALA A 415 -21.17 22.81 -11.89
N PRO A 416 -22.28 22.81 -12.68
CA PRO A 416 -22.59 21.75 -13.64
C PRO A 416 -21.61 21.63 -14.83
N SER A 417 -20.74 22.62 -15.03
CA SER A 417 -19.69 22.55 -16.06
C SER A 417 -18.45 21.78 -15.60
N VAL A 418 -18.28 21.54 -14.29
CA VAL A 418 -17.19 20.73 -13.75
C VAL A 418 -17.33 19.27 -14.19
N SER A 419 -16.28 18.71 -14.80
CA SER A 419 -16.30 17.35 -15.33
C SER A 419 -16.19 16.29 -14.23
N ILE A 420 -15.33 16.55 -13.23
CA ILE A 420 -15.01 15.63 -12.13
C ILE A 420 -15.27 16.36 -10.79
N PRO A 421 -16.51 16.32 -10.26
CA PRO A 421 -16.78 16.77 -8.90
C PRO A 421 -16.25 15.71 -7.93
N SER A 422 -15.06 15.90 -7.37
CA SER A 422 -14.54 14.93 -6.40
C SER A 422 -15.29 15.11 -5.08
N CYS A 423 -16.06 14.10 -4.70
CA CYS A 423 -16.93 14.17 -3.53
C CYS A 423 -16.15 13.88 -2.24
N HIS A 424 -16.03 14.89 -1.38
CA HIS A 424 -15.68 14.63 0.02
C HIS A 424 -16.94 14.10 0.72
N PRO A 425 -16.91 12.92 1.37
CA PRO A 425 -17.96 12.49 2.29
C PRO A 425 -17.81 13.32 3.57
N SER A 426 -18.09 14.63 3.52
CA SER A 426 -18.22 15.36 4.77
C SER A 426 -19.44 14.76 5.47
N MET A 427 -19.16 14.02 6.55
CA MET A 427 -20.09 13.22 7.36
C MET A 427 -21.13 14.07 8.11
N ARG A 428 -21.58 15.18 7.52
CA ARG A 428 -22.59 16.10 8.04
C ARG A 428 -23.66 16.44 7.00
N VAL A 429 -23.82 15.61 5.98
CA VAL A 429 -25.09 15.57 5.27
C VAL A 429 -26.07 14.92 6.25
N THR A 430 -26.98 15.72 6.81
CA THR A 430 -27.95 15.25 7.80
C THR A 430 -28.77 14.09 7.21
N ALA A 431 -29.22 13.18 8.08
CA ALA A 431 -30.03 12.02 7.71
C ALA A 431 -31.15 12.31 6.69
N PRO A 432 -31.84 13.47 6.67
CA PRO A 432 -32.89 13.75 5.66
C PRO A 432 -32.37 13.86 4.22
N VAL A 433 -31.18 14.40 3.99
CA VAL A 433 -30.62 14.56 2.63
C VAL A 433 -30.12 13.22 2.10
N TRP A 434 -29.46 12.41 2.96
CA TRP A 434 -29.14 11.03 2.61
C TRP A 434 -30.38 10.16 2.52
N ALA A 435 -31.41 10.37 3.34
CA ALA A 435 -32.66 9.63 3.27
C ALA A 435 -33.35 9.90 1.93
N ALA A 436 -33.46 11.15 1.49
CA ALA A 436 -34.02 11.47 0.19
C ALA A 436 -33.20 10.85 -0.96
N PHE A 437 -31.86 10.89 -0.89
CA PHE A 437 -31.00 10.30 -1.90
C PHE A 437 -31.04 8.76 -1.90
N HIS A 438 -31.07 8.14 -0.72
CA HIS A 438 -31.16 6.70 -0.52
C HIS A 438 -32.55 6.16 -0.87
N GLU A 439 -33.62 6.90 -0.57
CA GLU A 439 -34.99 6.62 -0.99
C GLU A 439 -35.10 6.73 -2.52
N ALA A 440 -34.51 7.76 -3.14
CA ALA A 440 -34.41 7.88 -4.60
C ALA A 440 -33.61 6.73 -5.23
N TYR A 441 -32.46 6.38 -4.65
CA TYR A 441 -31.63 5.25 -5.09
C TYR A 441 -32.33 3.90 -4.94
N ARG A 442 -33.09 3.69 -3.85
CA ARG A 442 -33.91 2.49 -3.61
C ARG A 442 -35.17 2.46 -4.48
N SER A 443 -35.75 3.60 -4.83
CA SER A 443 -36.97 3.67 -5.63
C SER A 443 -36.71 3.65 -7.14
N ASP A 444 -35.48 3.91 -7.60
CA ASP A 444 -35.12 3.84 -9.02
C ASP A 444 -35.18 2.38 -9.56
N PRO A 445 -36.14 2.04 -10.44
CA PRO A 445 -36.27 0.70 -10.99
C PRO A 445 -35.21 0.36 -12.05
N ALA A 446 -34.44 1.33 -12.53
CA ALA A 446 -33.38 1.13 -13.54
C ALA A 446 -32.01 0.81 -12.92
N ASN A 447 -31.88 0.82 -11.60
CA ASN A 447 -30.60 0.67 -10.92
C ASN A 447 -30.09 -0.80 -10.90
N PRO A 448 -29.00 -1.12 -11.63
CA PRO A 448 -28.54 -2.51 -11.81
C PRO A 448 -27.93 -3.14 -10.55
N ALA A 449 -27.60 -2.34 -9.52
CA ALA A 449 -27.01 -2.83 -8.26
C ALA A 449 -28.01 -3.56 -7.34
N LYS A 450 -29.32 -3.48 -7.60
CA LYS A 450 -30.35 -4.21 -6.83
C LYS A 450 -30.26 -5.74 -6.95
N ASN A 451 -29.55 -6.24 -7.96
CA ASN A 451 -29.38 -7.68 -8.21
C ASN A 451 -28.08 -8.29 -7.67
N THR A 452 -27.23 -7.53 -6.99
CA THR A 452 -26.03 -8.08 -6.35
C THR A 452 -26.27 -8.23 -4.84
N ARG A 453 -26.40 -9.49 -4.40
CA ARG A 453 -26.55 -9.88 -2.99
C ARG A 453 -25.41 -9.30 -2.13
N LEU A 454 -25.74 -8.28 -1.35
CA LEU A 454 -25.17 -8.01 -0.04
C LEU A 454 -26.37 -7.82 0.90
N GLN A 455 -26.97 -8.94 1.31
CA GLN A 455 -27.75 -9.03 2.55
C GLN A 455 -26.89 -9.74 3.57
#